data_AF-A0A0F7RTT9-F1
#
_entry.id   AF-A0A0F7RTT9-F1
#
_cell.length_a   1.000
_cell.length_b   1.000
_cell.length_c   1.000
_cell.angle_alpha   90.00
_cell.angle_beta   90.00
_cell.angle_gamma   90.00
#
_symmetry.space_group_name_H-M   'P 1'
#
loop_
_entity.id
_entity.type
_entity.pdbx_description
1 polymer ?
#
loop_
_entity_poly.entity_id
_entity_poly.type
_entity_poly.pdbx_seq_one_letter_code
_entity_poly.pdbx_strand_id
1 'polypeptide(L)'
;MRFSASFIVSLTLVALSSKTLAHPARGHIRRDDGSSSDSEPEVVDPPSKPKPAWWESYSLYAGKAVPEPFNGNNIDFQKLDEFRKRLEAIDRARSHALQTARNRMTSKENILARPLHLEYWRKFKHTEESPHAFNLAGIYYQQDQSWIFEMDQVLEYLAHRA
;
A
#
# COMPACT_ATOMS: atom_id res chain seq x y z
N MET A 1 -30.23 18.09 -38.67
CA MET A 1 -29.12 17.13 -38.86
C MET A 1 -28.73 16.59 -37.50
N ARG A 2 -28.86 15.27 -37.27
CA ARG A 2 -28.54 14.60 -36.00
C ARG A 2 -27.19 13.91 -36.16
N PHE A 3 -26.19 14.31 -35.37
CA PHE A 3 -24.92 13.59 -35.28
C PHE A 3 -24.93 12.76 -34.01
N SER A 4 -25.01 11.43 -34.18
CA SER A 4 -24.83 10.45 -33.12
C SER A 4 -23.40 9.95 -33.22
N ALA A 5 -22.56 10.31 -32.26
CA ALA A 5 -21.20 9.80 -32.17
C ALA A 5 -21.16 8.70 -31.11
N SER A 6 -21.12 7.44 -31.56
CA SER A 6 -20.85 6.29 -30.71
C SER A 6 -19.34 6.16 -30.54
N PHE A 7 -18.84 6.39 -29.33
CA PHE A 7 -17.45 6.11 -28.97
C PHE A 7 -17.38 4.71 -28.34
N ILE A 8 -16.73 3.78 -29.04
CA ILE A 8 -16.37 2.46 -28.51
C ILE A 8 -15.01 2.62 -27.82
N VAL A 9 -14.99 2.43 -26.50
CA VAL A 9 -13.75 2.34 -25.72
C VAL A 9 -13.34 0.88 -25.63
N SER A 10 -12.34 0.49 -26.41
CA SER A 10 -11.76 -0.85 -26.37
C SER A 10 -10.82 -0.97 -25.16
N LEU A 11 -11.23 -1.76 -24.17
CA LEU A 11 -10.41 -2.12 -23.01
C LEU A 11 -9.48 -3.28 -23.40
N THR A 12 -8.17 -3.04 -23.46
CA THR A 12 -7.17 -4.10 -23.67
C THR A 12 -6.66 -4.60 -22.33
N LEU A 13 -7.03 -5.83 -21.97
CA LEU A 13 -6.50 -6.53 -20.80
C LEU A 13 -5.09 -7.06 -21.12
N VAL A 14 -4.06 -6.50 -20.48
CA VAL A 14 -2.72 -7.09 -20.50
C VAL A 14 -2.61 -8.03 -19.31
N ALA A 15 -2.75 -9.33 -19.56
CA ALA A 15 -2.46 -10.37 -18.57
C ALA A 15 -0.94 -10.63 -18.56
N LEU A 16 -0.25 -10.24 -17.50
CA LEU A 16 1.12 -10.72 -17.26
C LEU A 16 1.06 -12.14 -16.68
N SER A 17 1.49 -13.09 -17.51
CA SER A 17 1.70 -14.50 -17.18
C SER A 17 3.06 -14.67 -16.49
N SER A 18 3.04 -15.09 -15.22
CA SER A 18 4.26 -15.47 -14.48
C SER A 18 4.68 -16.87 -14.90
N LYS A 19 5.80 -16.97 -15.63
CA LYS A 19 6.47 -18.23 -15.94
C LYS A 19 7.16 -18.77 -14.69
N THR A 20 6.58 -19.79 -14.08
CA THR A 20 7.26 -20.70 -13.16
C THR A 20 8.31 -21.50 -13.92
N LEU A 21 9.59 -21.22 -13.65
CA LEU A 21 10.70 -22.07 -14.03
C LEU A 21 10.82 -23.21 -13.02
N ALA A 22 10.25 -24.36 -13.37
CA ALA A 22 10.63 -25.64 -12.81
C ALA A 22 11.82 -26.18 -13.61
N HIS A 23 12.86 -26.72 -12.96
CA HIS A 23 13.88 -27.64 -13.50
C HIS A 23 14.71 -28.25 -12.34
N PRO A 24 15.40 -29.39 -12.53
CA PRO A 24 14.90 -30.71 -12.13
C PRO A 24 15.74 -31.42 -11.07
N ALA A 25 15.19 -32.50 -10.54
CA ALA A 25 15.84 -33.46 -9.67
C ALA A 25 17.03 -34.18 -10.34
N ARG A 26 18.17 -34.27 -9.64
CA ARG A 26 18.99 -35.51 -9.54
C ARG A 26 20.15 -35.36 -8.57
N GLY A 27 20.31 -36.32 -7.65
CA GLY A 27 21.50 -36.43 -6.83
C GLY A 27 21.35 -37.37 -5.64
N HIS A 28 21.02 -38.64 -5.91
CA HIS A 28 21.07 -39.69 -4.89
C HIS A 28 22.54 -40.01 -4.60
N ILE A 29 23.04 -39.66 -3.43
CA ILE A 29 24.24 -40.28 -2.84
C ILE A 29 23.90 -40.69 -1.40
N ARG A 30 24.17 -41.96 -1.14
CA ARG A 30 23.96 -42.71 0.10
C ARG A 30 25.33 -42.81 0.79
N ARG A 31 25.35 -42.79 2.13
CA ARG A 31 26.49 -42.90 3.11
C ARG A 31 26.65 -41.61 3.91
N ASP A 32 26.86 -41.59 5.22
CA ASP A 32 27.16 -42.60 6.24
C ASP A 32 26.67 -42.06 7.59
N ASP A 33 26.41 -42.96 8.55
CA ASP A 33 26.19 -42.66 9.95
C ASP A 33 27.40 -41.95 10.56
N GLY A 34 27.22 -40.70 10.95
CA GLY A 34 28.25 -39.87 11.56
C GLY A 34 27.62 -38.90 12.55
N SER A 35 27.46 -39.37 13.79
CA SER A 35 27.13 -38.55 14.95
C SER A 35 28.29 -37.57 15.18
N SER A 36 28.12 -36.34 14.71
CA SER A 36 28.91 -35.19 15.14
C SER A 36 27.94 -34.09 15.52
N SER A 37 27.89 -33.84 16.83
CA SER A 37 27.17 -32.74 17.45
C SER A 37 27.90 -31.43 17.14
N ASP A 38 27.79 -30.97 15.90
CA ASP A 38 28.15 -29.59 15.54
C ASP A 38 26.95 -28.72 15.91
N SER A 39 27.03 -28.15 17.11
CA SER A 39 26.22 -27.00 17.48
C SER A 39 26.55 -25.88 16.51
N GLU A 40 25.72 -25.72 15.47
CA GLU A 40 25.70 -24.50 14.68
C GLU A 40 25.64 -23.32 15.66
N PRO A 41 26.51 -22.31 15.54
CA PRO A 41 26.36 -21.10 16.33
C PRO A 41 25.00 -20.51 15.95
N GLU A 42 24.07 -20.52 16.90
CA GLU A 42 22.82 -19.79 16.83
C GLU A 42 23.18 -18.36 16.42
N VAL A 43 22.90 -18.02 15.16
CA VAL A 43 23.06 -16.66 14.66
C VAL A 43 22.06 -15.84 15.45
N VAL A 44 22.52 -15.29 16.56
CA VAL A 44 21.76 -14.33 17.35
C VAL A 44 21.62 -13.12 16.45
N ASP A 45 20.50 -13.06 15.72
CA ASP A 45 20.14 -11.91 14.93
C ASP A 45 20.26 -10.68 15.84
N PRO A 46 20.98 -9.63 15.41
CA PRO A 46 21.11 -8.43 16.22
C PRO A 46 19.72 -7.91 16.57
N PRO A 47 19.49 -7.41 17.79
CA PRO A 47 18.18 -6.96 18.20
C PRO A 47 17.67 -5.93 17.20
N SER A 48 16.53 -6.23 16.58
CA SER A 48 15.88 -5.33 15.63
C SER A 48 15.69 -3.98 16.32
N LYS A 49 16.20 -2.90 15.72
CA LYS A 49 16.04 -1.55 16.27
C LYS A 49 14.56 -1.28 16.56
N PRO A 50 14.23 -0.66 17.71
CA PRO A 50 12.85 -0.36 18.05
C PRO A 50 12.26 0.59 17.00
N LYS A 51 11.07 0.24 16.50
CA LYS A 51 10.36 1.08 15.54
C LYS A 51 9.97 2.42 16.18
N PRO A 52 9.88 3.51 15.40
CA PRO A 52 9.37 4.78 15.91
C PRO A 52 7.94 4.65 16.44
N ALA A 53 7.58 5.40 17.48
CA ALA A 53 6.23 5.35 18.07
C ALA A 53 5.10 5.61 17.05
N TRP A 54 5.33 6.46 16.04
CA TRP A 54 4.35 6.71 14.99
C TRP A 54 4.08 5.46 14.11
N TRP A 55 5.04 4.54 14.01
CA TRP A 55 4.91 3.32 13.22
C TRP A 55 3.84 2.39 13.79
N GLU A 56 3.70 2.30 15.11
CA GLU A 56 2.73 1.41 15.76
C GLU A 56 1.31 1.63 15.21
N SER A 57 0.89 2.90 15.15
CA SER A 57 -0.44 3.28 14.67
C SER A 57 -0.71 2.94 13.20
N TYR A 58 0.35 2.95 12.39
CA TYR A 58 0.24 2.77 10.94
C TYR A 58 0.57 1.33 10.49
N SER A 59 1.32 0.57 11.30
CA SER A 59 1.72 -0.81 11.04
C SER A 59 0.55 -1.75 10.75
N LEU A 60 -0.65 -1.42 11.24
CA LEU A 60 -1.88 -2.14 10.96
C LEU A 60 -2.30 -2.10 9.48
N TYR A 61 -1.83 -1.12 8.72
CA TYR A 61 -2.13 -0.92 7.30
C TYR A 61 -0.94 -1.17 6.37
N ALA A 62 0.28 -1.16 6.92
CA ALA A 62 1.51 -1.37 6.15
C ALA A 62 1.46 -2.70 5.38
N GLY A 63 1.84 -2.66 4.10
CA GLY A 63 1.87 -3.82 3.21
C GLY A 63 0.50 -4.41 2.83
N LYS A 64 -0.61 -3.86 3.33
CA LYS A 64 -1.96 -4.32 2.97
C LYS A 64 -2.46 -3.62 1.71
N ALA A 65 -3.32 -4.29 0.95
CA ALA A 65 -4.01 -3.68 -0.18
C ALA A 65 -4.87 -2.49 0.25
N VAL A 66 -4.92 -1.43 -0.56
CA VAL A 66 -5.80 -0.27 -0.31
C VAL A 66 -7.25 -0.72 -0.48
N PRO A 67 -8.14 -0.48 0.51
CA PRO A 67 -9.55 -0.86 0.38
C PRO A 67 -10.20 -0.14 -0.79
N GLU A 68 -10.96 -0.88 -1.61
CA GLU A 68 -11.67 -0.35 -2.77
C GLU A 68 -13.14 -0.10 -2.42
N PRO A 69 -13.57 1.14 -2.17
CA PRO A 69 -14.92 1.43 -1.69
C PRO A 69 -15.98 1.37 -2.80
N PHE A 70 -15.58 1.34 -4.06
CA PHE A 70 -16.50 1.35 -5.20
C PHE A 70 -16.74 -0.05 -5.75
N ASN A 71 -18.00 -0.38 -6.00
CA ASN A 71 -18.41 -1.57 -6.75
C ASN A 71 -19.40 -1.13 -7.84
N GLY A 72 -18.84 -0.72 -8.99
CA GLY A 72 -19.61 -0.05 -10.04
C GLY A 72 -20.19 1.27 -9.53
N ASN A 73 -21.51 1.41 -9.58
CA ASN A 73 -22.23 2.60 -9.10
C ASN A 73 -22.64 2.51 -7.62
N ASN A 74 -22.20 1.48 -6.90
CA ASN A 74 -22.50 1.30 -5.48
C ASN A 74 -21.26 1.58 -4.64
N ILE A 75 -21.49 2.07 -3.42
CA ILE A 75 -20.45 2.27 -2.42
C ILE A 75 -20.58 1.18 -1.37
N ASP A 76 -19.50 0.43 -1.16
CA ASP A 76 -19.38 -0.47 -0.03
C ASP A 76 -19.03 0.35 1.22
N PHE A 77 -20.00 0.46 2.14
CA PHE A 77 -19.86 1.24 3.36
C PHE A 77 -18.69 0.78 4.23
N GLN A 78 -18.46 -0.53 4.36
CA GLN A 78 -17.40 -1.07 5.20
C GLN A 78 -16.03 -0.71 4.61
N LYS A 79 -15.87 -0.90 3.30
CA LYS A 79 -14.62 -0.55 2.61
C LYS A 79 -14.35 0.95 2.58
N LEU A 80 -15.40 1.78 2.49
CA LEU A 80 -15.25 3.23 2.61
C LEU A 80 -14.75 3.64 3.99
N ASP A 81 -15.28 3.03 5.05
CA ASP A 81 -14.83 3.28 6.41
C ASP A 81 -13.38 2.82 6.64
N GLU A 82 -13.01 1.64 6.13
CA GLU A 82 -11.63 1.16 6.16
C GLU A 82 -10.66 2.07 5.40
N PHE A 83 -11.06 2.53 4.20
CA PHE A 83 -10.27 3.46 3.40
C PHE A 83 -10.01 4.77 4.15
N ARG A 84 -11.02 5.33 4.81
CA ARG A 84 -10.89 6.54 5.65
C ARG A 84 -9.92 6.34 6.81
N LYS A 85 -10.08 5.24 7.56
CA LYS A 85 -9.20 4.94 8.70
C LYS A 85 -7.75 4.78 8.26
N ARG A 86 -7.52 4.17 7.09
CA ARG A 86 -6.18 4.07 6.50
C ARG A 86 -5.62 5.45 6.13
N LEU A 87 -6.41 6.29 5.47
CA LEU A 87 -6.02 7.66 5.13
C LEU A 87 -5.64 8.46 6.40
N GLU A 88 -6.43 8.36 7.46
CA GLU A 88 -6.13 9.01 8.74
C GLU A 88 -4.88 8.46 9.44
N ALA A 89 -4.60 7.17 9.29
CA ALA A 89 -3.38 6.56 9.82
C ALA A 89 -2.13 7.05 9.05
N ILE A 90 -2.21 7.10 7.72
CA ILE A 90 -1.13 7.63 6.87
C ILE A 90 -0.90 9.11 7.14
N ASP A 91 -1.97 9.89 7.26
CA ASP A 91 -1.87 11.33 7.53
C ASP A 91 -1.18 11.63 8.87
N ARG A 92 -1.45 10.82 9.90
CA ARG A 92 -0.74 10.90 11.18
C ARG A 92 0.72 10.48 11.05
N ALA A 93 1.00 9.33 10.45
CA ALA A 93 2.36 8.81 10.30
C ALA A 93 3.25 9.77 9.49
N ARG A 94 2.77 10.26 8.35
CA ARG A 94 3.50 11.21 7.51
C ARG A 94 3.75 12.53 8.25
N SER A 95 2.78 13.04 9.01
CA SER A 95 2.93 14.29 9.75
C SER A 95 4.02 14.17 10.81
N HIS A 96 4.05 13.06 11.55
CA HIS A 96 5.12 12.77 12.51
C HIS A 96 6.49 12.59 11.83
N ALA A 97 6.54 11.85 10.72
CA ALA A 97 7.77 11.64 9.96
C ALA A 97 8.33 12.96 9.41
N LEU A 98 7.48 13.81 8.84
CA LEU A 98 7.81 15.16 8.34
C LEU A 98 8.36 16.06 9.44
N GLN A 99 7.72 16.09 10.62
CA GLN A 99 8.20 16.89 11.76
C GLN A 99 9.57 16.43 12.26
N THR A 100 9.84 15.12 12.23
CA THR A 100 11.11 14.54 12.66
C THR A 100 12.23 14.78 11.65
N ALA A 101 11.90 14.90 10.36
CA ALA A 101 12.87 15.04 9.27
C ALA A 101 13.65 16.38 9.27
N ARG A 102 13.26 17.34 10.13
CA ARG A 102 13.92 18.57 10.61
C ARG A 102 14.69 19.50 9.64
N ASN A 103 15.02 19.12 8.40
CA ASN A 103 15.53 19.93 7.26
C ASN A 103 16.24 19.09 6.17
N ARG A 104 16.24 17.75 6.24
CA ARG A 104 16.90 16.90 5.23
C ARG A 104 15.98 15.77 4.78
N MET A 105 14.99 16.12 3.97
CA MET A 105 14.28 15.11 3.18
C MET A 105 15.05 14.78 1.92
N THR A 106 15.21 13.49 1.66
CA THR A 106 15.66 13.02 0.34
C THR A 106 14.57 13.26 -0.70
N SER A 107 14.94 13.24 -1.99
CA SER A 107 13.96 13.33 -3.09
C SER A 107 12.88 12.24 -3.01
N LYS A 108 13.21 11.06 -2.47
CA LYS A 108 12.26 9.97 -2.22
C LYS A 108 11.28 10.31 -1.10
N GLU A 109 11.76 10.94 -0.02
CA GLU A 109 10.94 11.29 1.16
C GLU A 109 9.95 12.43 0.88
N ASN A 110 10.18 13.25 -0.15
CA ASN A 110 9.26 14.31 -0.58
C ASN A 110 7.86 13.81 -0.95
N ILE A 111 7.69 12.50 -1.22
CA ILE A 111 6.37 11.91 -1.43
C ILE A 111 5.41 12.18 -0.26
N LEU A 112 5.94 12.21 0.97
CA LEU A 112 5.15 12.39 2.19
C LEU A 112 4.46 13.76 2.25
N ALA A 113 4.98 14.75 1.51
CA ALA A 113 4.43 16.09 1.42
C ALA A 113 3.26 16.24 0.43
N ARG A 114 2.97 15.23 -0.40
CA ARG A 114 1.81 15.29 -1.32
C ARG A 114 0.51 15.39 -0.51
N PRO A 115 -0.46 16.25 -0.88
CA PRO A 115 -1.70 16.37 -0.14
C PRO A 115 -2.49 15.05 -0.17
N LEU A 116 -3.35 14.80 0.82
CA LEU A 116 -4.36 13.73 0.78
C LEU A 116 -5.73 14.39 0.85
N HIS A 117 -6.75 13.81 0.21
CA HIS A 117 -8.10 14.40 0.20
C HIS A 117 -8.90 14.09 1.48
N LEU A 118 -8.26 14.17 2.65
CA LEU A 118 -8.83 13.70 3.92
C LEU A 118 -10.16 14.37 4.28
N GLU A 119 -10.23 15.70 4.13
CA GLU A 119 -11.44 16.49 4.41
C GLU A 119 -12.60 16.15 3.47
N TYR A 120 -12.29 15.80 2.22
CA TYR A 120 -13.29 15.33 1.28
C TYR A 120 -13.87 13.99 1.75
N TRP A 121 -13.00 13.03 2.07
CA TRP A 121 -13.43 11.68 2.46
C TRP A 121 -14.21 11.66 3.77
N ARG A 122 -13.91 12.55 4.72
CA ARG A 122 -14.70 12.74 5.95
C ARG A 122 -16.14 13.15 5.68
N LYS A 123 -16.37 13.94 4.62
CA LYS A 123 -17.69 14.51 4.28
C LYS A 123 -18.47 13.68 3.28
N PHE A 124 -17.77 12.91 2.44
CA PHE A 124 -18.40 12.01 1.47
C PHE A 124 -19.37 11.06 2.19
N LYS A 125 -20.50 10.71 1.60
CA LYS A 125 -21.48 9.82 2.24
C LYS A 125 -21.56 8.52 1.47
N HIS A 126 -21.76 7.42 2.18
CA HIS A 126 -22.01 6.13 1.54
C HIS A 126 -23.39 6.10 0.85
N THR A 127 -24.30 6.98 1.26
CA THR A 127 -25.61 7.22 0.63
C THR A 127 -25.55 8.32 -0.42
N GLU A 128 -24.37 8.63 -0.96
CA GLU A 128 -24.27 9.57 -2.07
C GLU A 128 -24.95 8.97 -3.29
N GLU A 129 -25.71 9.78 -4.03
CA GLU A 129 -26.45 9.36 -5.23
C GLU A 129 -26.11 10.27 -6.42
N SER A 130 -25.48 11.43 -6.17
CA SER A 130 -25.11 12.38 -7.22
C SER A 130 -24.03 11.80 -8.12
N PRO A 131 -24.28 11.64 -9.44
CA PRO A 131 -23.28 11.14 -10.38
C PRO A 131 -22.02 12.00 -10.43
N HIS A 132 -22.17 13.32 -10.22
CA HIS A 132 -21.05 14.24 -10.16
C HIS A 132 -20.16 13.97 -8.94
N ALA A 133 -20.78 13.75 -7.78
CA ALA A 133 -20.04 13.43 -6.56
C ALA A 133 -19.33 12.07 -6.66
N PHE A 134 -19.97 11.06 -7.25
CA PHE A 134 -19.34 9.77 -7.55
C PHE A 134 -18.13 9.90 -8.45
N ASN A 135 -18.24 10.66 -9.54
CA ASN A 135 -17.13 10.87 -10.47
C ASN A 135 -15.94 11.53 -9.75
N LEU A 136 -16.21 12.59 -8.98
CA LEU A 136 -15.18 13.26 -8.19
C LEU A 136 -14.53 12.31 -7.16
N ALA A 137 -15.35 11.48 -6.48
CA ALA A 137 -14.86 10.50 -5.53
C ALA A 137 -13.95 9.46 -6.19
N GLY A 138 -14.30 8.99 -7.39
CA GLY A 138 -13.48 8.06 -8.16
C GLY A 138 -12.12 8.66 -8.52
N ILE A 139 -12.08 9.93 -8.97
CA ILE A 139 -10.83 10.64 -9.28
C ILE A 139 -9.95 10.77 -8.03
N TYR A 140 -10.51 11.23 -6.91
CA TYR A 140 -9.76 11.37 -5.67
C TYR A 140 -9.30 10.03 -5.11
N TYR A 141 -10.08 8.98 -5.28
CA TYR A 141 -9.70 7.64 -4.84
C TYR A 141 -8.49 7.14 -5.62
N GLN A 142 -8.50 7.26 -6.95
CA GLN A 142 -7.36 6.85 -7.78
C GLN A 142 -6.09 7.62 -7.42
N GLN A 143 -6.20 8.93 -7.18
CA GLN A 143 -5.07 9.77 -6.75
C GLN A 143 -4.54 9.36 -5.38
N ASP A 144 -5.42 9.31 -4.38
CA ASP A 144 -5.03 8.96 -3.01
C ASP A 144 -4.51 7.53 -2.93
N GLN A 145 -5.10 6.57 -3.67
CA GLN A 145 -4.62 5.19 -3.74
C GLN A 145 -3.18 5.11 -4.25
N SER A 146 -2.85 5.84 -5.33
CA SER A 146 -1.49 5.90 -5.87
C SER A 146 -0.53 6.52 -4.86
N TRP A 147 -0.93 7.60 -4.19
CA TRP A 147 -0.10 8.27 -3.20
C TRP A 147 0.12 7.41 -1.96
N ILE A 148 -0.92 6.74 -1.47
CA ILE A 148 -0.83 5.78 -0.37
C ILE A 148 0.23 4.72 -0.71
N PHE A 149 0.17 4.11 -1.89
CA PHE A 149 1.15 3.11 -2.29
C PHE A 149 2.60 3.62 -2.26
N GLU A 150 2.85 4.84 -2.77
CA GLU A 150 4.19 5.44 -2.74
C GLU A 150 4.62 5.84 -1.31
N MET A 151 3.69 6.38 -0.51
CA MET A 151 3.95 6.78 0.88
C MET A 151 4.23 5.57 1.78
N ASP A 152 3.53 4.46 1.59
CA ASP A 152 3.70 3.21 2.34
C ASP A 152 5.16 2.75 2.30
N GLN A 153 5.75 2.73 1.10
CA GLN A 153 7.15 2.31 0.89
C GLN A 153 8.13 3.21 1.64
N VAL A 154 7.87 4.53 1.66
CA VAL A 154 8.74 5.49 2.33
C VAL A 154 8.59 5.43 3.84
N LEU A 155 7.37 5.33 4.35
CA LEU A 155 7.12 5.16 5.78
C LEU A 155 7.74 3.87 6.30
N GLU A 156 7.60 2.77 5.56
CA GLU A 156 8.24 1.50 5.90
C GLU A 156 9.78 1.64 5.93
N TYR A 157 10.37 2.22 4.90
CA TYR A 157 11.81 2.51 4.87
C TYR A 157 12.26 3.34 6.07
N LEU A 158 11.56 4.43 6.38
CA LEU A 158 11.89 5.30 7.51
C LEU A 158 11.78 4.58 8.85
N ALA A 159 10.78 3.72 9.02
CA ALA A 159 10.60 2.93 10.22
C ALA A 159 11.69 1.86 10.40
N HIS A 160 12.30 1.37 9.32
CA HIS A 160 13.44 0.44 9.39
C HIS A 160 14.79 1.16 9.52
N ARG A 161 14.88 2.43 9.13
CA ARG A 161 16.10 3.25 9.23
C ARG A 161 16.34 3.79 10.65
N ALA A 162 15.27 4.13 11.36
CA ALA A 162 15.29 4.66 12.73
C ALA A 162 15.99 3.68 13.69
#